data_AF-A0A419SK99-F1
#
_entry.id   AF-A0A419SK99-F1
#
_cell.length_a   1.000
_cell.length_b   1.000
_cell.length_c   1.000
_cell.angle_alpha   90.00
_cell.angle_beta   90.00
_cell.angle_gamma   90.00
#
_symmetry.space_group_name_H-M   'P 1'
#
loop_
_entity.id
_entity.type
_entity.pdbx_description
1 polymer ?
#
loop_
_entity_poly.entity_id
_entity_poly.type
_entity_poly.pdbx_seq_one_letter_code
_entity_poly.pdbx_strand_id
1 'polypeptide(L)' 'MKKYRFLLIRSDHPDFEEKDHIIPAETLDDAIRKFERKHDVEGPAYWDEPFFDKEMEITFKGRSGYVFYKISW' A
#
# COMPACT_ATOMS: atom_id res chain seq x y z
N MET A 1 4.89 -3.88 17.48
CA MET A 1 4.71 -2.89 16.38
C MET A 1 5.74 -3.17 15.30
N LYS A 2 5.30 -3.52 14.09
CA LYS A 2 6.15 -3.81 12.92
C LYS A 2 6.24 -2.56 12.03
N LYS A 3 7.26 -2.49 11.19
CA LYS A 3 7.43 -1.43 10.19
C LYS A 3 7.14 -2.01 8.81
N TYR A 4 6.08 -1.55 8.18
CA TYR A 4 5.72 -1.94 6.83
C TYR A 4 6.30 -0.93 5.84
N ARG A 5 7.14 -1.39 4.91
CA ARG A 5 7.71 -0.54 3.86
C ARG A 5 6.86 -0.66 2.61
N PHE A 6 6.35 0.47 2.13
CA PHE A 6 5.61 0.60 0.89
C PHE A 6 6.55 1.22 -0.14
N LEU A 7 6.98 0.43 -1.13
CA LEU A 7 7.81 0.87 -2.24
C LEU A 7 6.92 1.18 -3.45
N LEU A 8 6.96 2.41 -3.97
CA LEU A 8 6.16 2.74 -5.16
C LEU A 8 6.77 2.04 -6.38
N ILE A 9 5.97 1.24 -7.09
CA ILE A 9 6.39 0.58 -8.33
C ILE A 9 6.08 1.49 -9.52
N ARG A 10 4.82 1.92 -9.63
CA ARG A 10 4.33 2.83 -10.66
C ARG A 10 3.05 3.52 -10.20
N SER A 11 2.76 4.67 -10.79
CA SER A 11 1.50 5.39 -10.61
C SER A 11 1.00 5.84 -11.98
N ASP A 12 -0.26 5.55 -12.27
CA ASP A 12 -0.99 6.10 -13.41
C ASP A 12 -1.89 7.26 -12.97
N HIS A 13 -1.85 7.61 -11.69
CA HIS A 13 -2.67 8.67 -11.11
C HIS A 13 -1.97 10.03 -11.31
N PRO A 14 -2.51 10.94 -12.15
CA PRO A 14 -1.80 12.12 -12.64
C PRO A 14 -1.39 13.09 -11.53
N ASP A 15 -2.19 13.17 -10.45
CA ASP A 15 -1.92 14.06 -9.31
C ASP A 15 -1.27 13.33 -8.11
N PHE A 16 -0.85 12.07 -8.29
CA PHE A 16 -0.25 11.29 -7.21
C PHE A 16 1.27 11.48 -7.20
N GLU A 17 1.72 12.58 -6.62
CA GLU A 17 3.14 12.83 -6.32
C GLU A 17 3.54 12.15 -5.00
N GLU A 18 3.75 10.83 -5.02
CA GLU A 18 4.25 10.14 -3.82
C GLU A 18 5.44 9.21 -4.06
N LYS A 19 6.11 8.83 -2.96
CA LYS A 19 7.38 8.09 -2.93
C LYS A 19 7.22 6.81 -2.08
N ASP A 20 8.33 6.29 -1.60
CA ASP A 20 8.38 5.21 -0.60
C ASP A 20 7.83 5.66 0.76
N HIS A 21 7.10 4.79 1.44
CA HIS A 21 6.64 5.00 2.82
C HIS A 21 7.11 3.92 3.78
N ILE A 22 7.21 4.30 5.05
CA ILE A 22 7.36 3.38 6.17
C ILE A 22 6.20 3.64 7.13
N ILE A 23 5.34 2.65 7.31
CA ILE A 23 4.15 2.75 8.14
C ILE A 23 4.31 1.84 9.37
N PRO A 24 4.39 2.39 10.58
CA PRO A 24 4.36 1.61 11.81
C PRO A 24 2.92 1.15 12.10
N ALA A 25 2.73 -0.16 12.20
CA ALA A 25 1.44 -0.78 12.42
C ALA A 25 1.54 -2.09 13.22
N GLU A 26 0.42 -2.56 13.75
CA GLU A 26 0.35 -3.86 14.43
C GLU A 26 0.20 -5.02 13.44
N THR A 27 -0.55 -4.79 12.36
CA THR A 27 -0.83 -5.74 11.29
C THR A 27 -0.66 -5.09 9.91
N LEU A 28 -0.60 -5.91 8.85
CA LEU A 28 -0.56 -5.43 7.47
C LEU A 28 -1.85 -4.68 7.12
N ASP A 29 -3.00 -5.19 7.57
CA ASP A 29 -4.31 -4.54 7.41
C ASP A 29 -4.33 -3.14 8.01
N ASP A 30 -3.83 -2.97 9.24
CA ASP A 30 -3.71 -1.65 9.87
C ASP A 30 -2.78 -0.71 9.09
N ALA A 31 -1.67 -1.23 8.55
CA ALA A 31 -0.77 -0.44 7.70
C ALA A 31 -1.46 0.03 6.41
N ILE A 32 -2.20 -0.86 5.74
CA ILE A 32 -2.96 -0.58 4.52
C ILE A 32 -4.05 0.45 4.81
N ARG A 33 -4.86 0.27 5.86
CA ARG A 33 -5.93 1.22 6.21
C ARG A 33 -5.39 2.61 6.57
N LYS A 34 -4.22 2.69 7.21
CA LYS A 34 -3.52 3.97 7.45
C LYS A 34 -3.08 4.62 6.14
N PHE A 35 -2.58 3.83 5.18
CA PHE A 35 -2.20 4.30 3.86
C PHE A 35 -3.42 4.82 3.09
N GLU A 36 -4.49 4.03 2.97
CA GLU A 36 -5.74 4.41 2.31
C GLU A 36 -6.29 5.75 2.82
N ARG A 37 -6.39 5.91 4.14
CA ARG A 37 -6.89 7.15 4.77
C ARG A 37 -6.00 8.36 4.51
N LYS A 38 -4.67 8.17 4.43
CA LYS A 38 -3.73 9.26 4.19
C LYS A 38 -3.78 9.71 2.73
N HIS A 39 -4.08 8.80 1.80
CA HIS A 39 -3.97 9.01 0.36
C HIS A 39 -5.30 9.15 -0.38
N ASP A 40 -6.42 8.95 0.31
CA ASP A 40 -7.75 8.93 -0.33
C ASP A 40 -7.80 7.93 -1.51
N VAL A 41 -7.19 6.76 -1.28
CA VAL A 41 -7.17 5.62 -2.20
C VAL A 41 -7.79 4.40 -1.54
N GLU A 42 -8.28 3.47 -2.35
CA GLU A 42 -8.89 2.23 -1.89
C GLU A 42 -8.03 1.04 -2.32
N GLY A 43 -7.70 0.14 -1.39
CA GLY A 43 -7.06 -1.13 -1.67
C GLY A 43 -8.03 -2.12 -2.36
N PRO A 44 -7.53 -3.29 -2.79
CA PRO A 44 -8.38 -4.31 -3.38
C PRO A 44 -9.36 -4.89 -2.34
N ALA A 45 -10.53 -5.38 -2.77
CA ALA A 45 -11.52 -5.93 -1.83
C ALA A 45 -11.04 -7.16 -1.04
N TYR A 46 -9.99 -7.82 -1.53
CA TYR A 46 -9.39 -9.01 -0.92
C TYR A 46 -7.89 -9.01 -1.26
N TRP A 47 -7.06 -9.28 -0.26
CA TRP A 47 -5.65 -9.60 -0.42
C TRP A 47 -5.27 -10.66 0.62
N ASP A 48 -4.51 -11.67 0.20
CA ASP A 48 -4.00 -12.69 1.10
C ASP A 48 -2.60 -12.29 1.55
N GLU A 49 -2.38 -12.15 2.85
CA GLU A 49 -1.03 -11.99 3.40
C GLU A 49 -0.25 -13.30 3.14
N PRO A 50 0.80 -13.28 2.31
CA PRO A 50 1.57 -14.48 2.02
C PRO A 50 2.21 -15.04 3.30
N PHE A 51 2.09 -16.35 3.49
CA PHE A 51 2.48 -17.01 4.73
C PHE A 51 4.01 -17.11 4.91
N PHE A 52 4.75 -17.12 3.81
CA PHE A 52 6.22 -17.29 3.78
C PHE A 52 6.94 -16.07 3.20
N ASP A 53 6.35 -15.42 2.20
CA ASP A 53 6.92 -14.20 1.63
C ASP A 53 6.66 -13.02 2.56
N LYS A 54 7.72 -12.24 2.82
CA LYS A 54 7.65 -11.02 3.64
C LYS A 54 7.35 -9.78 2.81
N GLU A 55 6.77 -10.00 1.63
CA GLU A 55 6.44 -8.95 0.69
C GLU A 55 5.18 -9.30 -0.11
N MET A 56 4.45 -8.28 -0.52
CA MET A 56 3.33 -8.40 -1.46
C MET A 56 3.24 -7.20 -2.38
N GLU A 57 2.71 -7.40 -3.58
CA GLU A 57 2.32 -6.31 -4.46
C GLU A 57 0.83 -6.03 -4.29
N ILE A 58 0.48 -4.76 -4.19
CA ILE A 58 -0.88 -4.29 -4.01
C ILE A 58 -1.16 -3.15 -4.98
N THR A 59 -2.39 -3.14 -5.50
CA THR A 59 -2.88 -2.06 -6.35
C THR A 59 -3.93 -1.27 -5.60
N PHE A 60 -3.70 0.02 -5.45
CA PHE A 60 -4.64 0.98 -4.90
C PHE A 60 -5.36 1.71 -6.03
N LYS A 61 -6.65 1.94 -5.87
CA LYS A 61 -7.48 2.72 -6.77
C LYS A 61 -7.71 4.10 -6.16
N GLY A 62 -7.19 5.14 -6.83
CA GLY A 62 -7.54 6.52 -6.53
C GLY A 62 -8.67 7.02 -7.42
N ARG A 63 -9.03 8.31 -7.27
CA ARG A 63 -10.14 8.92 -8.02
C ARG A 63 -9.90 9.00 -9.51
N SER A 64 -8.66 9.22 -9.94
CA SER A 64 -8.28 9.44 -11.34
C SER A 64 -7.27 8.44 -11.88
N GLY A 65 -6.99 7.36 -11.17
CA GLY A 65 -6.04 6.35 -11.62
C GLY A 65 -5.73 5.28 -10.60
N TYR A 66 -4.69 4.50 -10.89
CA TYR A 66 -4.22 3.42 -10.03
C TYR A 66 -2.81 3.70 -9.56
N VAL A 67 -2.49 3.18 -8.37
CA VAL A 67 -1.17 3.28 -7.77
C VAL A 67 -0.73 1.90 -7.32
N PHE A 68 0.47 1.50 -7.73
CA PHE A 68 0.97 0.14 -7.54
C PHE A 68 2.15 0.17 -6.57
N TYR A 69 2.02 -0.56 -5.47
CA TYR A 69 3.02 -0.60 -4.41
C TYR A 69 3.48 -2.03 -4.14
N LYS A 70 4.75 -2.17 -3.75
CA LYS A 70 5.28 -3.36 -3.11
C LYS A 70 5.40 -3.11 -1.61
N ILE A 71 4.68 -3.88 -0.80
CA ILE A 71 4.74 -3.81 0.65
C ILE A 71 5.70 -4.88 1.16
N SER A 72 6.57 -4.58 2.12
CA SER A 72 7.41 -5.58 2.83
C SER A 72 7.44 -5.36 4.35
N TRP A 73 7.65 -6.44 5.13
CA TRP A 73 7.58 -6.43 6.61
C TRP A 73 8.56 -7.34 7.36
#